data_AF-A0A4P5ZCE3-F1
#
_entry.id   AF-A0A4P5ZCE3-F1
#
_cell.length_a   1.000
_cell.length_b   1.000
_cell.length_c   1.000
_cell.angle_alpha   90.00
_cell.angle_beta   90.00
_cell.angle_gamma   90.00
#
_symmetry.space_group_name_H-M   'P 1'
#
loop_
_entity.id
_entity.type
_entity.pdbx_description
1 polymer ?
#
loop_
_entity_poly.entity_id
_entity_poly.type
_entity_poly.pdbx_seq_one_letter_code
_entity_poly.pdbx_strand_id
1 'polypeptide(L)'
;MNWQQMLPGKLKTQLKPQVIAGMVLLTLAFSVVIGSQSWARNKIRSDYETKLFNAALGFTLYFEGGFSDHPSDVGGRTYRGITQAEYNVYRSNRGLPGLDVSQMSETELIEIYNSYWQGSEAAKMHPSLAIVMFDTSVNFGINNSITFLQQALGLPQTGVFDSETREALERGNNQYTALQIINERILYRYKRVQENPSQMAFFHGWLSRDYSLWGYVEKIKN
;
A
#
# COMPACT_ATOMS: atom_id res chain seq x y z
N MET A 1 69.82 36.72 -24.33
CA MET A 1 68.52 37.40 -24.36
C MET A 1 67.50 36.43 -23.78
N ASN A 2 66.94 36.73 -22.61
CA ASN A 2 66.25 35.79 -21.71
C ASN A 2 64.73 35.72 -21.99
N TRP A 3 64.16 34.51 -22.04
CA TRP A 3 62.81 34.16 -22.50
C TRP A 3 61.90 33.58 -21.39
N GLN A 4 61.87 34.16 -20.18
CA GLN A 4 61.15 33.50 -19.07
C GLN A 4 60.25 34.36 -18.16
N GLN A 5 59.55 35.38 -18.67
CA GLN A 5 58.41 35.96 -17.93
C GLN A 5 57.24 36.35 -18.85
N MET A 6 56.56 35.36 -19.43
CA MET A 6 55.19 35.50 -19.91
C MET A 6 54.26 34.77 -18.94
N LEU A 7 53.58 35.52 -18.06
CA LEU A 7 52.39 35.04 -17.35
C LEU A 7 51.18 35.77 -17.93
N PRO A 8 50.09 35.07 -18.31
CA PRO A 8 48.85 35.76 -18.63
C PRO A 8 48.28 36.40 -17.37
N GLY A 9 47.98 37.69 -17.45
CA GLY A 9 47.33 38.45 -16.38
C GLY A 9 46.01 37.80 -15.98
N LYS A 10 45.84 37.54 -14.67
CA LYS A 10 44.57 37.09 -14.10
C LYS A 10 43.48 38.13 -14.38
N LEU A 11 42.54 37.84 -15.28
CA LEU A 11 41.30 38.61 -15.38
C LEU A 11 40.52 38.46 -14.07
N LYS A 12 40.55 39.48 -13.21
CA LYS A 12 39.61 39.61 -12.09
C LYS A 12 38.32 40.23 -12.63
N THR A 13 37.39 39.41 -13.08
CA THR A 13 36.01 39.84 -13.32
C THR A 13 35.32 40.06 -11.97
N GLN A 14 35.30 41.30 -11.48
CA GLN A 14 34.46 41.67 -10.33
C GLN A 14 33.03 41.94 -10.84
N LEU A 15 32.12 41.00 -10.60
CA LEU A 15 30.70 41.21 -10.83
C LEU A 15 30.19 42.36 -9.96
N LYS A 16 29.38 43.26 -10.53
CA LYS A 16 28.78 44.36 -9.79
C LYS A 16 27.82 43.81 -8.71
N PRO A 17 27.78 44.37 -7.49
CA PRO A 17 26.96 43.87 -6.38
C PRO A 17 25.47 43.67 -6.72
N GLN A 18 24.91 44.53 -7.58
CA GLN A 18 23.51 44.43 -8.04
C GLN A 18 23.24 43.17 -8.88
N VAL A 19 24.22 42.70 -9.65
CA VAL A 19 24.10 41.47 -10.44
C VAL A 19 24.16 40.24 -9.52
N ILE A 20 25.01 40.28 -8.49
CA ILE A 20 25.08 39.22 -7.47
C ILE A 20 23.76 39.15 -6.67
N ALA A 21 23.24 40.31 -6.23
CA ALA A 21 21.96 40.38 -5.54
C ALA A 21 20.79 39.90 -6.41
N GLY A 22 20.79 40.25 -7.71
CA GLY A 22 19.80 39.77 -8.68
C GLY A 22 19.85 38.25 -8.87
N MET A 23 21.04 37.66 -8.98
CA MET A 23 21.20 36.20 -9.05
C MET A 23 20.75 35.50 -7.77
N VAL A 24 21.06 36.05 -6.59
CA VAL A 24 20.61 35.50 -5.29
C VAL A 24 19.10 35.58 -5.14
N LEU A 25 18.47 36.67 -5.57
CA LEU A 25 17.01 36.80 -5.55
C LEU A 25 16.34 35.82 -6.53
N LEU A 26 16.93 35.60 -7.71
CA LEU A 26 16.42 34.64 -8.68
C LEU A 26 16.53 33.19 -8.17
N THR A 27 17.65 32.82 -7.53
CA THR A 27 17.83 31.48 -6.96
C THR A 27 16.93 31.23 -5.76
N LEU A 28 16.71 32.23 -4.90
CA LEU A 28 15.75 32.16 -3.80
C LEU A 28 14.31 32.03 -4.33
N ALA A 29 13.92 32.86 -5.30
CA ALA A 29 12.59 32.78 -5.92
C ALA A 29 12.36 31.41 -6.60
N PHE A 30 13.35 30.89 -7.32
CA PHE A 30 13.27 29.58 -7.96
C PHE A 30 13.17 28.44 -6.92
N SER A 31 13.93 28.52 -5.82
CA SER A 31 13.87 27.55 -4.72
C SER A 31 12.50 27.57 -4.01
N VAL A 32 11.91 28.74 -3.79
CA VAL A 32 10.57 28.89 -3.21
C VAL A 32 9.50 28.32 -4.15
N VAL A 33 9.60 28.59 -5.45
CA VAL A 33 8.68 28.03 -6.45
C VAL A 33 8.79 26.51 -6.52
N ILE A 34 10.00 25.93 -6.61
CA ILE A 34 10.21 24.48 -6.59
C ILE A 34 9.68 23.86 -5.29
N GLY A 35 9.96 24.48 -4.15
CA GLY A 35 9.47 24.03 -2.84
C GLY A 35 7.95 23.99 -2.78
N SER A 36 7.28 25.05 -3.27
CA SER A 36 5.82 25.13 -3.31
C SER A 36 5.18 24.07 -4.21
N GLN A 37 5.78 23.79 -5.38
CA GLN A 37 5.31 22.78 -6.33
C GLN A 37 5.53 21.35 -5.81
N SER A 38 6.67 21.10 -5.16
CA SER A 38 6.97 19.82 -4.50
C SER A 38 6.00 19.54 -3.35
N TRP A 39 5.74 20.53 -2.50
CA TRP A 39 4.77 20.43 -1.41
C TRP A 39 3.35 20.14 -1.93
N ALA A 40 2.88 20.88 -2.94
CA ALA A 40 1.54 20.67 -3.50
C ALA A 40 1.38 19.26 -4.10
N ARG A 41 2.39 18.78 -4.84
CA ARG A 41 2.41 17.44 -5.41
C ARG A 41 2.38 16.35 -4.33
N ASN A 42 3.18 16.51 -3.28
CA ASN A 42 3.21 15.57 -2.15
C ASN A 42 1.86 15.54 -1.41
N LYS A 43 1.23 16.70 -1.22
CA LYS A 43 -0.10 16.80 -0.60
C LYS A 43 -1.16 16.10 -1.44
N ILE A 44 -1.18 16.32 -2.77
CA ILE A 44 -2.12 15.64 -3.68
C ILE A 44 -1.92 14.13 -3.65
N ARG A 45 -0.67 13.66 -3.72
CA ARG A 45 -0.37 12.22 -3.65
C ARG A 45 -0.83 11.62 -2.33
N SER A 46 -0.57 12.30 -1.21
CA SER A 46 -0.98 11.85 0.12
C SER A 46 -2.51 11.80 0.28
N ASP A 47 -3.23 12.80 -0.23
CA ASP A 47 -4.70 12.82 -0.22
C ASP A 47 -5.29 11.68 -1.08
N TYR A 48 -4.71 11.46 -2.26
CA TYR A 48 -5.09 10.35 -3.13
C TYR A 48 -4.85 8.99 -2.47
N GLU A 49 -3.66 8.75 -1.91
CA GLU A 49 -3.33 7.50 -1.22
C GLU A 49 -4.25 7.26 -0.03
N THR A 50 -4.54 8.31 0.76
CA THR A 50 -5.48 8.22 1.89
C THR A 50 -6.88 7.82 1.43
N LYS A 51 -7.39 8.44 0.35
CA LYS A 51 -8.69 8.08 -0.22
C LYS A 51 -8.72 6.64 -0.72
N LEU A 52 -7.65 6.21 -1.38
CA LEU A 52 -7.53 4.85 -1.91
C LEU A 52 -7.45 3.81 -0.79
N PHE A 53 -6.64 4.06 0.24
CA PHE A 53 -6.58 3.23 1.44
C PHE A 53 -7.94 3.14 2.13
N ASN A 54 -8.63 4.27 2.31
CA ASN A 54 -9.96 4.28 2.93
C ASN A 54 -11.00 3.51 2.10
N ALA A 55 -10.92 3.56 0.77
CA ALA A 55 -11.79 2.77 -0.10
C ALA A 55 -11.52 1.26 0.05
N ALA A 56 -10.24 0.87 0.07
CA ALA A 56 -9.82 -0.52 0.29
C ALA A 56 -10.23 -1.03 1.68
N LEU A 57 -9.96 -0.23 2.72
CA LEU A 57 -10.34 -0.50 4.10
C LEU A 57 -11.86 -0.64 4.27
N GLY A 58 -12.63 0.27 3.66
CA GLY A 58 -14.09 0.22 3.71
C GLY A 58 -14.66 -1.07 3.10
N PHE A 59 -14.10 -1.51 1.96
CA PHE A 59 -14.47 -2.81 1.37
C PHE A 59 -14.10 -3.97 2.31
N THR A 60 -12.87 -4.01 2.82
CA THR A 60 -12.38 -5.08 3.68
C THR A 60 -13.21 -5.20 4.97
N LEU A 61 -13.44 -4.09 5.67
CA LEU A 61 -14.17 -4.06 6.95
C LEU A 61 -15.62 -4.50 6.82
N TYR A 62 -16.26 -4.29 5.66
CA TYR A 62 -17.59 -4.84 5.39
C TYR A 62 -17.61 -6.36 5.54
N PHE A 63 -16.55 -7.05 5.11
CA PHE A 63 -16.43 -8.51 5.22
C PHE A 63 -15.86 -9.01 6.54
N GLU A 64 -15.09 -8.21 7.27
CA GLU A 64 -14.53 -8.58 8.57
C GLU A 64 -15.53 -8.47 9.75
N GLY A 65 -16.80 -8.16 9.48
CA GLY A 65 -17.86 -8.07 10.49
C GLY A 65 -18.77 -6.84 10.37
N GLY A 66 -18.55 -5.99 9.37
CA GLY A 66 -19.28 -4.73 9.19
C GLY A 66 -19.02 -3.72 10.32
N PHE A 67 -19.63 -2.55 10.23
CA PHE A 67 -19.77 -1.61 11.35
C PHE A 67 -20.75 -2.16 12.41
N SER A 68 -20.62 -3.43 12.79
CA SER A 68 -21.47 -4.05 13.81
C SER A 68 -21.01 -3.57 15.18
N ASP A 69 -21.56 -2.44 15.61
CA ASP A 69 -21.52 -1.96 16.99
C ASP A 69 -22.56 -2.73 17.84
N HIS A 70 -22.49 -4.07 17.87
CA HIS A 70 -23.32 -4.83 18.79
C HIS A 70 -22.54 -5.15 20.07
N PRO A 71 -22.86 -4.51 21.22
CA PRO A 71 -22.10 -4.65 22.48
C PRO A 71 -22.20 -6.05 23.11
N SER A 72 -22.88 -7.00 22.47
CA SER A 72 -23.10 -8.37 22.95
C SER A 72 -22.32 -9.42 22.17
N ASP A 73 -21.58 -9.04 21.12
CA ASP A 73 -20.65 -9.96 20.48
C ASP A 73 -19.38 -10.08 21.33
N VAL A 74 -19.44 -11.01 22.29
CA VAL A 74 -18.27 -11.67 22.87
C VAL A 74 -17.66 -12.59 21.81
N GLY A 75 -17.22 -11.98 20.69
CA GLY A 75 -16.43 -12.62 19.65
C GLY A 75 -15.07 -12.96 20.24
N GLY A 76 -15.00 -14.08 20.96
CA GLY A 76 -13.79 -14.52 21.63
C GLY A 76 -12.60 -14.50 20.68
N ARG A 77 -11.63 -13.63 21.01
CA ARG A 77 -10.29 -13.48 20.41
C ARG A 77 -10.19 -12.78 19.04
N THR A 78 -11.26 -12.23 18.47
CA THR A 78 -11.17 -11.41 17.23
C THR A 78 -12.04 -10.16 17.32
N TYR A 79 -11.50 -8.99 16.99
CA TYR A 79 -12.21 -7.72 16.92
C TYR A 79 -11.94 -7.03 15.57
N ARG A 80 -13.00 -6.75 14.81
CA ARG A 80 -12.95 -6.19 13.45
C ARG A 80 -11.88 -6.88 12.57
N GLY A 81 -11.93 -8.20 12.48
CA GLY A 81 -10.99 -9.01 11.69
C GLY A 81 -9.60 -9.22 12.32
N ILE A 82 -9.23 -8.49 13.37
CA ILE A 82 -7.92 -8.63 14.03
C ILE A 82 -7.99 -9.62 15.19
N THR A 83 -7.08 -10.59 15.21
CA THR A 83 -7.04 -11.59 16.29
C THR A 83 -6.28 -11.07 17.52
N GLN A 84 -6.56 -11.66 18.69
CA GLN A 84 -5.80 -11.39 19.92
C GLN A 84 -4.31 -11.69 19.76
N ALA A 85 -3.96 -12.74 19.02
CA ALA A 85 -2.57 -13.11 18.77
C ALA A 85 -1.84 -12.03 17.97
N GLU A 86 -2.49 -11.55 16.91
CA GLU A 86 -1.97 -10.46 16.08
C GLU A 86 -1.84 -9.15 16.88
N TYR A 87 -2.87 -8.80 17.67
CA TYR A 87 -2.82 -7.61 18.51
C TYR A 87 -1.71 -7.70 19.58
N ASN A 88 -1.51 -8.87 20.18
CA ASN A 88 -0.39 -9.09 21.10
C ASN A 88 0.97 -8.86 20.42
N VAL A 89 1.15 -9.36 19.19
CA VAL A 89 2.38 -9.13 18.40
C VAL A 89 2.55 -7.64 18.11
N TYR A 90 1.49 -6.96 17.67
CA TYR A 90 1.49 -5.51 17.42
C TYR A 90 1.93 -4.71 18.66
N ARG A 91 1.36 -5.01 19.84
CA ARG A 91 1.67 -4.37 21.12
C ARG A 91 3.09 -4.66 21.58
N SER A 92 3.49 -5.93 21.53
CA SER A 92 4.83 -6.39 21.93
C SER A 92 5.94 -5.74 21.10
N ASN A 93 5.76 -5.64 19.79
CA ASN A 93 6.73 -4.99 18.89
C ASN A 93 6.91 -3.48 19.18
N ARG A 94 5.96 -2.87 19.90
CA ARG A 94 6.00 -1.46 20.33
C ARG A 94 6.36 -1.30 21.81
N GLY A 95 6.68 -2.39 22.52
CA GLY A 95 6.98 -2.37 23.96
C GLY A 95 5.77 -2.00 24.82
N LEU A 96 4.55 -2.17 24.30
CA LEU A 96 3.31 -1.85 25.01
C LEU A 96 2.81 -3.09 25.78
N PRO A 97 2.14 -2.92 26.94
CA PRO A 97 1.62 -4.06 27.70
C PRO A 97 0.55 -4.83 26.93
N GLY A 98 0.36 -6.12 27.20
CA GLY A 98 -0.75 -6.87 26.62
C GLY A 98 -2.11 -6.25 26.97
N LEU A 99 -3.06 -6.29 26.04
CA LEU A 99 -4.42 -5.81 26.23
C LEU A 99 -5.38 -6.73 25.47
N ASP A 100 -6.61 -6.89 25.96
CA ASP A 100 -7.61 -7.65 25.23
C ASP A 100 -7.96 -6.95 23.90
N VAL A 101 -8.13 -7.71 22.83
CA VAL A 101 -8.37 -7.21 21.47
C VAL A 101 -9.67 -6.40 21.38
N SER A 102 -10.65 -6.66 22.25
CA SER A 102 -11.87 -5.86 22.36
C SER A 102 -11.65 -4.44 22.90
N GLN A 103 -10.48 -4.19 23.51
CA GLN A 103 -10.11 -2.87 24.04
C GLN A 103 -9.18 -2.10 23.09
N MET A 104 -8.94 -2.63 21.89
CA MET A 104 -8.11 -2.00 20.87
C MET A 104 -8.70 -0.64 20.47
N SER A 105 -7.85 0.39 20.44
CA SER A 105 -8.26 1.70 19.96
C SER A 105 -8.42 1.71 18.44
N GLU A 106 -9.25 2.61 17.92
CA GLU A 106 -9.37 2.82 16.47
C GLU A 106 -8.02 3.19 15.83
N THR A 107 -7.18 3.94 16.54
CA THR A 107 -5.82 4.28 16.06
C THR A 107 -4.96 3.04 15.90
N GLU A 108 -4.94 2.14 16.89
CA GLU A 108 -4.19 0.87 16.79
C GLU A 108 -4.75 -0.02 15.66
N LEU A 109 -6.07 -0.07 15.50
CA LEU A 109 -6.73 -0.80 14.40
C LEU A 109 -6.27 -0.29 13.03
N ILE A 110 -6.32 1.03 12.81
CA ILE A 110 -5.88 1.66 11.56
C ILE A 110 -4.38 1.45 11.33
N GLU A 111 -3.55 1.49 12.38
CA GLU A 111 -2.12 1.19 12.24
C GLU A 111 -1.86 -0.27 11.81
N ILE A 112 -2.62 -1.22 12.35
CA ILE A 112 -2.53 -2.63 11.95
C ILE A 112 -2.91 -2.78 10.47
N TYR A 113 -4.04 -2.20 10.05
CA TYR A 113 -4.43 -2.22 8.64
C TYR A 113 -3.43 -1.50 7.74
N ASN A 114 -2.86 -0.37 8.18
CA ASN A 114 -1.81 0.30 7.42
C ASN A 114 -0.57 -0.59 7.27
N SER A 115 -0.28 -1.48 8.21
CA SER A 115 0.81 -2.46 8.06
C SER A 115 0.56 -3.44 6.90
N TYR A 116 -0.69 -3.88 6.69
CA TYR A 116 -1.08 -4.68 5.52
C TYR A 116 -0.98 -3.88 4.23
N TRP A 117 -1.40 -2.62 4.25
CA TRP A 117 -1.32 -1.71 3.09
C TRP A 117 0.13 -1.49 2.64
N GLN A 118 1.02 -1.18 3.58
CA GLN A 118 2.44 -0.98 3.30
C GLN A 118 3.15 -2.29 2.93
N GLY A 119 2.91 -3.36 3.70
CA GLY A 119 3.56 -4.66 3.48
C GLY A 119 3.18 -5.31 2.15
N SER A 120 1.99 -5.02 1.63
CA SER A 120 1.53 -5.50 0.32
C SER A 120 1.89 -4.58 -0.86
N GLU A 121 2.59 -3.47 -0.61
CA GLU A 121 2.99 -2.48 -1.63
C GLU A 121 1.79 -1.85 -2.38
N ALA A 122 0.58 -1.93 -1.82
CA ALA A 122 -0.66 -1.55 -2.48
C ALA A 122 -0.71 -0.07 -2.90
N ALA A 123 -0.05 0.82 -2.15
CA ALA A 123 0.07 2.25 -2.48
C ALA A 123 0.68 2.54 -3.86
N LYS A 124 1.48 1.61 -4.38
CA LYS A 124 2.17 1.74 -5.68
C LYS A 124 1.35 1.19 -6.85
N MET A 125 0.17 0.64 -6.57
CA MET A 125 -0.64 -0.08 -7.55
C MET A 125 -1.77 0.78 -8.12
N HIS A 126 -2.25 0.39 -9.30
CA HIS A 126 -3.47 0.90 -9.92
C HIS A 126 -4.63 0.78 -8.92
N PRO A 127 -5.57 1.76 -8.84
CA PRO A 127 -6.62 1.78 -7.82
C PRO A 127 -7.30 0.42 -7.58
N SER A 128 -7.73 -0.22 -8.66
CA SER A 128 -8.38 -1.54 -8.61
C SER A 128 -7.47 -2.62 -8.04
N LEU A 129 -6.20 -2.64 -8.46
CA LEU A 129 -5.21 -3.62 -7.99
C LEU A 129 -4.83 -3.35 -6.53
N ALA A 130 -4.69 -2.10 -6.13
CA ALA A 130 -4.40 -1.72 -4.74
C ALA A 130 -5.48 -2.21 -3.78
N ILE A 131 -6.76 -2.03 -4.13
CA ILE A 131 -7.90 -2.49 -3.32
C ILE A 131 -7.90 -4.02 -3.20
N VAL A 132 -7.74 -4.73 -4.33
CA VAL A 132 -7.68 -6.19 -4.35
C VAL A 132 -6.48 -6.70 -3.55
N MET A 133 -5.31 -6.11 -3.74
CA MET A 133 -4.08 -6.51 -3.06
C MET A 133 -4.19 -6.33 -1.56
N PHE A 134 -4.73 -5.20 -1.11
CA PHE A 134 -4.98 -4.92 0.30
C PHE A 134 -5.95 -5.94 0.92
N ASP A 135 -7.12 -6.15 0.31
CA ASP A 135 -8.10 -7.12 0.80
C ASP A 135 -7.52 -8.55 0.84
N THR A 136 -6.72 -8.91 -0.17
CA THR A 136 -6.03 -10.20 -0.23
C THR A 136 -4.99 -10.34 0.88
N SER A 137 -4.24 -9.27 1.15
CA SER A 137 -3.23 -9.21 2.22
C SER A 137 -3.85 -9.40 3.60
N VAL A 138 -5.01 -8.78 3.87
CA VAL A 138 -5.74 -8.98 5.11
C VAL A 138 -6.29 -10.41 5.20
N ASN A 139 -6.89 -10.92 4.13
CA ASN A 139 -7.56 -12.23 4.16
C ASN A 139 -6.57 -13.42 4.22
N PHE A 140 -5.45 -13.33 3.50
CA PHE A 140 -4.49 -14.44 3.33
C PHE A 140 -3.14 -14.18 3.99
N GLY A 141 -2.88 -12.98 4.49
CA GLY A 141 -1.56 -12.53 4.93
C GLY A 141 -0.72 -11.95 3.78
N ILE A 142 0.24 -11.08 4.14
CA ILE A 142 1.07 -10.32 3.18
C ILE A 142 1.78 -11.25 2.18
N ASN A 143 2.51 -12.25 2.64
CA ASN A 143 3.31 -13.11 1.75
C ASN A 143 2.43 -13.91 0.78
N ASN A 144 1.28 -14.43 1.25
CA ASN A 144 0.35 -15.15 0.39
C ASN A 144 -0.36 -14.20 -0.61
N SER A 145 -0.61 -12.94 -0.24
CA SER A 145 -1.09 -11.96 -1.21
C SER A 145 -0.09 -11.70 -2.32
N ILE A 146 1.21 -11.68 -1.99
CA ILE A 146 2.29 -11.56 -2.98
C ILE A 146 2.34 -12.81 -3.88
N THR A 147 2.10 -14.02 -3.37
CA THR A 147 2.02 -15.21 -4.23
C THR A 147 0.87 -15.12 -5.24
N PHE A 148 -0.29 -14.57 -4.85
CA PHE A 148 -1.39 -14.35 -5.79
C PHE A 148 -1.04 -13.29 -6.85
N LEU A 149 -0.38 -12.20 -6.45
CA LEU A 149 0.11 -11.19 -7.40
C LEU A 149 1.10 -11.80 -8.40
N GLN A 150 2.08 -12.55 -7.91
CA GLN A 150 3.07 -13.23 -8.75
C GLN A 150 2.39 -14.19 -9.73
N GLN A 151 1.43 -14.99 -9.27
CA GLN A 151 0.67 -15.87 -10.14
C GLN A 151 -0.09 -15.09 -11.23
N ALA A 152 -0.78 -14.01 -10.88
CA ALA A 152 -1.50 -13.15 -11.82
C ALA A 152 -0.56 -12.47 -12.85
N LEU A 153 0.70 -12.24 -12.47
CA LEU A 153 1.74 -11.69 -13.35
C LEU A 153 2.52 -12.78 -14.12
N GLY A 154 2.20 -14.06 -13.94
CA GLY A 154 2.88 -15.19 -14.59
C GLY A 154 4.26 -15.52 -14.02
N LEU A 155 4.52 -15.14 -12.77
CA LEU A 155 5.78 -15.38 -12.06
C LEU A 155 5.70 -16.58 -11.11
N PRO A 156 6.86 -17.16 -10.71
CA PRO A 156 6.95 -18.09 -9.61
C PRO A 156 6.43 -17.48 -8.30
N GLN A 157 5.67 -18.26 -7.54
CA GLN A 157 4.99 -17.86 -6.30
C GLN A 157 5.94 -17.91 -5.08
N THR A 158 6.96 -17.04 -5.05
CA THR A 158 7.93 -16.98 -3.94
C THR A 158 7.34 -16.32 -2.68
N GLY A 159 6.32 -15.48 -2.84
CA GLY A 159 5.72 -14.70 -1.76
C GLY A 159 6.59 -13.52 -1.28
N VAL A 160 7.68 -13.24 -2.01
CA VAL A 160 8.61 -12.14 -1.72
C VAL A 160 8.47 -11.08 -2.80
N PHE A 161 8.26 -9.82 -2.40
CA PHE A 161 8.20 -8.69 -3.32
C PHE A 161 9.62 -8.25 -3.73
N ASP A 162 10.23 -9.01 -4.63
CA ASP A 162 11.58 -8.78 -5.14
C ASP A 162 11.59 -7.85 -6.38
N SER A 163 12.78 -7.67 -6.97
CA SER A 163 12.96 -6.84 -8.18
C SER A 163 12.22 -7.41 -9.39
N GLU A 164 12.17 -8.73 -9.55
CA GLU A 164 11.44 -9.37 -10.65
C GLU A 164 9.94 -9.12 -10.53
N THR A 165 9.38 -9.27 -9.32
CA THR A 165 7.99 -8.94 -9.01
C THR A 165 7.69 -7.46 -9.27
N ARG A 166 8.62 -6.56 -8.89
CA ARG A 166 8.49 -5.11 -9.14
C ARG A 166 8.45 -4.79 -10.63
N GLU A 167 9.36 -5.34 -11.42
CA GLU A 167 9.42 -5.11 -12.87
C GLU A 167 8.20 -5.68 -13.59
N ALA A 168 7.72 -6.86 -13.17
CA ALA A 168 6.49 -7.43 -13.72
C ALA A 168 5.27 -6.59 -13.35
N LEU A 169 5.20 -6.09 -12.11
CA LEU A 169 4.15 -5.17 -11.69
C LEU A 169 4.17 -3.91 -12.55
N GLU A 170 5.31 -3.29 -12.82
CA GLU A 170 5.37 -2.08 -13.67
C GLU A 170 4.72 -2.30 -15.05
N ARG A 171 4.86 -3.50 -15.62
CA ARG A 171 4.22 -3.89 -16.89
C ARG A 171 2.75 -4.27 -16.72
N GLY A 172 2.39 -4.84 -15.56
CA GLY A 172 1.07 -5.41 -15.25
C GLY A 172 0.23 -4.58 -14.27
N ASN A 173 0.56 -3.31 -14.02
CA ASN A 173 -0.10 -2.50 -12.99
C ASN A 173 -1.45 -1.95 -13.49
N ASN A 174 -2.46 -2.81 -13.59
CA ASN A 174 -3.74 -2.46 -14.21
C ASN A 174 -4.91 -3.25 -13.59
N GLN A 175 -6.12 -2.89 -14.01
CA GLN A 175 -7.37 -3.53 -13.58
C GLN A 175 -7.44 -5.02 -13.94
N TYR A 176 -6.87 -5.45 -15.06
CA TYR A 176 -6.89 -6.86 -15.46
C TYR A 176 -6.12 -7.74 -14.47
N THR A 177 -4.93 -7.31 -14.04
CA THR A 177 -4.17 -8.02 -12.99
C THR A 177 -4.96 -8.11 -11.68
N ALA A 178 -5.73 -7.07 -11.34
CA ALA A 178 -6.62 -7.11 -10.18
C ALA A 178 -7.68 -8.22 -10.32
N LEU A 179 -8.35 -8.30 -11.47
CA LEU A 179 -9.33 -9.35 -11.75
C LEU A 179 -8.70 -10.75 -11.77
N GLN A 180 -7.47 -10.89 -12.27
CA GLN A 180 -6.75 -12.16 -12.22
C GLN A 180 -6.46 -12.61 -10.79
N ILE A 181 -6.04 -11.73 -9.88
CA ILE A 181 -5.88 -12.09 -8.47
C ILE A 181 -7.19 -12.60 -7.86
N ILE A 182 -8.33 -11.96 -8.19
CA ILE A 182 -9.64 -12.42 -7.71
C ILE A 182 -9.96 -13.81 -8.26
N ASN A 183 -9.71 -14.06 -9.55
CA ASN A 183 -9.89 -15.38 -10.15
C ASN A 183 -9.03 -16.44 -9.43
N GLU A 184 -7.76 -16.14 -9.14
CA GLU A 184 -6.89 -17.08 -8.44
C GLU A 184 -7.34 -17.37 -7.00
N ARG A 185 -7.89 -16.38 -6.29
CA ARG A 185 -8.51 -16.59 -4.97
C ARG A 185 -9.70 -17.54 -5.05
N ILE A 186 -10.54 -17.39 -6.07
CA ILE A 186 -11.69 -18.28 -6.30
C ILE A 186 -11.19 -19.72 -6.54
N LEU A 187 -10.23 -19.90 -7.44
CA LEU A 187 -9.64 -21.22 -7.74
C LEU A 187 -8.99 -21.85 -6.51
N TYR A 188 -8.25 -21.07 -5.72
CA TYR A 188 -7.65 -21.51 -4.46
C TYR A 188 -8.70 -22.08 -3.51
N ARG A 189 -9.86 -21.43 -3.38
CA ARG A 189 -10.94 -21.88 -2.47
C ARG A 189 -11.60 -23.17 -2.94
N TYR A 190 -11.83 -23.32 -4.24
CA TYR A 190 -12.31 -24.59 -4.80
C TYR A 190 -11.33 -25.72 -4.49
N LYS A 191 -10.03 -25.51 -4.74
CA LYS A 191 -8.98 -26.46 -4.41
C LYS A 191 -8.96 -26.80 -2.91
N ARG A 192 -9.05 -25.79 -2.04
CA ARG A 192 -9.04 -25.96 -0.58
C ARG A 192 -10.17 -26.85 -0.08
N VAL A 193 -11.38 -26.71 -0.64
CA VAL A 193 -12.54 -27.54 -0.28
C VAL A 193 -12.41 -28.95 -0.84
N GLN A 194 -11.84 -29.13 -2.04
CA GLN A 194 -11.53 -30.46 -2.57
C GLN A 194 -10.52 -31.21 -1.69
N GLU A 195 -9.48 -30.52 -1.21
CA GLU A 195 -8.46 -31.09 -0.33
C GLU A 195 -8.97 -31.33 1.10
N ASN A 196 -9.90 -30.50 1.57
CA ASN A 196 -10.50 -30.65 2.90
C ASN A 196 -12.01 -30.30 2.86
N PRO A 197 -12.87 -31.31 2.65
CA PRO A 197 -14.32 -31.10 2.54
C PRO A 197 -14.98 -30.42 3.74
N SER A 198 -14.38 -30.49 4.95
CA SER A 198 -14.89 -29.77 6.12
C SER A 198 -14.94 -28.25 5.93
N GLN A 199 -14.10 -27.70 5.03
CA GLN A 199 -14.07 -26.26 4.73
C GLN A 199 -15.30 -25.78 3.96
N MET A 200 -16.16 -26.69 3.47
CA MET A 200 -17.41 -26.34 2.80
C MET A 200 -18.29 -25.41 3.65
N ALA A 201 -18.21 -25.51 4.99
CA ALA A 201 -18.93 -24.64 5.91
C ALA A 201 -18.63 -23.13 5.72
N PHE A 202 -17.43 -22.78 5.24
CA PHE A 202 -17.01 -21.38 5.03
C PHE A 202 -17.05 -20.96 3.55
N PHE A 203 -17.12 -21.93 2.65
CA PHE A 203 -16.90 -21.76 1.21
C PHE A 203 -17.81 -20.71 0.57
N HIS A 204 -19.10 -20.71 0.93
CA HIS A 204 -20.05 -19.74 0.40
C HIS A 204 -19.73 -18.30 0.84
N GLY A 205 -19.39 -18.10 2.11
CA GLY A 205 -19.02 -16.79 2.64
C GLY A 205 -17.75 -16.26 1.99
N TRP A 206 -16.77 -17.15 1.80
CA TRP A 206 -15.58 -16.84 1.02
C TRP A 206 -15.96 -16.38 -0.39
N LEU A 207 -16.58 -17.23 -1.22
CA LEU A 207 -16.89 -16.87 -2.61
C LEU A 207 -17.71 -15.57 -2.72
N SER A 208 -18.63 -15.33 -1.79
CA SER A 208 -19.38 -14.07 -1.73
C SER A 208 -18.47 -12.85 -1.65
N ARG A 209 -17.37 -12.91 -0.88
CA ARG A 209 -16.36 -11.84 -0.80
C ARG A 209 -15.65 -11.62 -2.13
N ASP A 210 -15.24 -12.69 -2.82
CA ASP A 210 -14.50 -12.56 -4.08
C ASP A 210 -15.39 -12.03 -5.21
N TYR A 211 -16.63 -12.52 -5.34
CA TYR A 211 -17.56 -11.99 -6.34
C TYR A 211 -17.97 -10.55 -6.06
N SER A 212 -18.09 -10.17 -4.77
CA SER A 212 -18.32 -8.77 -4.41
C SER A 212 -17.13 -7.89 -4.74
N LEU A 213 -15.90 -8.37 -4.53
CA LEU A 213 -14.67 -7.68 -4.89
C LEU A 213 -14.57 -7.51 -6.41
N TRP A 214 -14.94 -8.54 -7.18
CA TRP A 214 -15.01 -8.48 -8.64
C TRP A 214 -15.94 -7.35 -9.10
N GLY A 215 -17.19 -7.36 -8.62
CA GLY A 215 -18.16 -6.32 -8.96
C GLY A 215 -17.79 -4.93 -8.44
N TYR A 216 -17.01 -4.83 -7.36
CA TYR A 216 -16.45 -3.56 -6.89
C TYR A 216 -15.40 -3.03 -7.88
N VAL A 217 -14.47 -3.89 -8.31
CA VAL A 217 -13.43 -3.53 -9.28
C VAL A 217 -14.01 -3.11 -10.63
N GLU A 218 -15.04 -3.79 -11.14
CA GLU A 218 -15.68 -3.44 -12.42
C GLU A 218 -16.35 -2.05 -12.42
N LYS A 219 -16.73 -1.54 -11.24
CA LYS A 219 -17.34 -0.21 -11.10
C LYS A 219 -16.31 0.92 -11.03
N ILE A 220 -15.04 0.60 -10.77
CA ILE A 220 -13.97 1.59 -10.78
C ILE A 220 -13.72 1.96 -12.23
N LYS A 221 -14.02 3.20 -12.59
CA LYS A 221 -13.73 3.74 -13.92
C LYS A 221 -12.23 4.00 -14.04
N ASN A 222 -11.66 3.57 -15.16
CA ASN A 222 -10.28 3.87 -15.57
C ASN A 222 -10.10 5.37 -15.86
#